data_AF-A0A7S1GG85-F1
#
_entry.id   AF-A0A7S1GG85-F1
#
_cell.length_a   1.000
_cell.length_b   1.000
_cell.length_c   1.000
_cell.angle_alpha   90.00
_cell.angle_beta   90.00
_cell.angle_gamma   90.00
#
_symmetry.space_group_name_H-M   'P 1'
#
loop_
_entity.id
_entity.type
_entity.pdbx_description
1 polymer ?
#
loop_
_entity_poly.entity_id
_entity_poly.type
_entity_poly.pdbx_seq_one_letter_code
_entity_poly.pdbx_strand_id
1 'polypeptide(L)'
;KLRLVSVSELRDRTRGMDGLLAQLAFLEQLRCGLILSTKGSRSEADKMSGGDYDGDFAWVCWNAELVSQVSGAEPVNTTGPDFQLKPSDDECQRADSTTVLDKLKYARHFKKHQSHLGIMANLLNSVMDKFGANSTVALKVGTKAFLQVDHPYRRCVLDEETRGIVDRIGSPHWTEKASGSSGTYKSSKALGELWTYVEDKIQAVLGVGARQTVLNPHILQLIRDPKKVSFGPAYVEKLRAQMYQAAQIYEQKMLSFCRELNASIIPEDERKRKFHLWKHDYCQEQYQKLIRQYDRQDRQEFAAALLYYEAYKFQQTKRKKSGKIEASSFAWDVAWDSLCYTVARAEVKNRGRLPCVITQECERELAQKKI
;
A
#
# COMPACT_ATOMS: atom_id res chain seq x y z
N LYS A 1 2.27 17.13 -25.57
CA LYS A 1 2.59 17.43 -24.16
C LYS A 1 1.35 18.08 -23.52
N LEU A 2 0.77 17.46 -22.49
CA LEU A 2 -0.30 18.07 -21.71
C LEU A 2 0.26 19.30 -21.00
N ARG A 3 -0.44 20.43 -21.10
CA ARG A 3 -0.06 21.69 -20.45
C ARG A 3 -1.15 22.03 -19.44
N LEU A 4 -0.75 22.21 -18.19
CA LEU A 4 -1.61 22.84 -17.19
C LEU A 4 -1.85 24.29 -17.61
N VAL A 5 -3.12 24.66 -17.66
CA VAL A 5 -3.57 26.01 -17.95
C VAL A 5 -4.39 26.45 -16.76
N SER A 6 -4.03 27.58 -16.14
CA SER A 6 -4.86 28.13 -15.06
C SER A 6 -6.18 28.65 -15.63
N VAL A 7 -7.21 28.74 -14.80
CA VAL A 7 -8.48 29.38 -15.19
C VAL A 7 -8.25 30.84 -15.60
N SER A 8 -7.30 31.54 -14.95
CA SER A 8 -6.91 32.89 -15.36
C SER A 8 -6.30 32.93 -16.77
N GLU A 9 -5.44 31.98 -17.10
CA GLU A 9 -4.83 31.87 -18.44
C GLU A 9 -5.87 31.49 -19.50
N LEU A 10 -6.87 30.67 -19.15
CA LEU A 10 -8.03 30.43 -20.03
C LEU A 10 -8.85 31.71 -20.23
N ARG A 11 -9.13 32.46 -19.16
CA ARG A 11 -9.89 33.72 -19.21
C ARG A 11 -9.22 34.77 -20.10
N ASP A 12 -7.90 34.87 -20.06
CA ASP A 12 -7.15 35.80 -20.91
C ASP A 12 -7.16 35.39 -22.39
N ARG A 13 -7.20 34.08 -22.69
CA ARG A 13 -7.32 33.57 -24.06
C ARG A 13 -8.71 33.73 -24.67
N THR A 14 -9.74 33.96 -23.84
CA THR A 14 -11.15 33.94 -24.26
C THR A 14 -11.78 35.33 -24.27
N ARG A 15 -11.00 36.40 -24.07
CA ARG A 15 -11.51 37.78 -24.16
C ARG A 15 -12.14 38.01 -25.54
N GLY A 16 -13.45 38.30 -25.56
CA GLY A 16 -14.22 38.58 -26.79
C GLY A 16 -15.09 37.44 -27.32
N MET A 17 -15.23 36.32 -26.59
CA MET A 17 -16.12 35.21 -26.97
C MET A 17 -17.20 34.97 -25.90
N ASP A 18 -18.38 35.57 -26.08
CA ASP A 18 -19.45 35.58 -25.06
C ASP A 18 -19.95 34.19 -24.64
N GLY A 19 -19.84 33.18 -25.51
CA GLY A 19 -20.20 31.79 -25.19
C GLY A 19 -19.26 31.07 -24.20
N LEU A 20 -18.07 31.62 -23.93
CA LEU A 20 -17.04 31.00 -23.08
C LEU A 20 -17.07 31.49 -21.63
N LEU A 21 -17.78 32.57 -21.32
CA LEU A 21 -17.94 33.07 -19.94
C LEU A 21 -18.71 32.08 -19.06
N ALA A 22 -19.74 31.42 -19.60
CA ALA A 22 -20.49 30.37 -18.91
C ALA A 22 -19.64 29.11 -18.66
N GLN A 23 -18.74 28.78 -19.59
CA GLN A 23 -17.81 27.65 -19.43
C GLN A 23 -16.76 27.95 -18.36
N LEU A 24 -16.23 29.18 -18.30
CA LEU A 24 -15.31 29.59 -17.23
C LEU A 24 -15.97 29.57 -15.86
N ALA A 25 -17.22 30.04 -15.75
CA ALA A 25 -17.99 29.96 -14.50
C ALA A 25 -18.17 28.50 -14.03
N PHE A 26 -18.41 27.56 -14.95
CA PHE A 26 -18.46 26.13 -14.64
C PHE A 26 -17.11 25.61 -14.11
N LEU A 27 -16.00 25.96 -14.78
CA LEU A 27 -14.65 25.55 -14.35
C LEU A 27 -14.30 26.11 -12.95
N GLU A 28 -14.74 27.33 -12.63
CA GLU A 28 -14.54 27.96 -11.33
C GLU A 28 -15.33 27.30 -10.20
N GLN A 29 -16.46 26.67 -10.51
CA GLN A 29 -17.29 25.94 -9.55
C GLN A 29 -16.79 24.51 -9.31
N LEU A 30 -15.93 23.98 -10.19
CA LEU A 30 -15.44 22.62 -10.12
C LEU A 30 -14.35 22.49 -9.04
N ARG A 31 -14.71 21.92 -7.89
CA ARG A 31 -13.81 21.81 -6.73
C ARG A 31 -12.84 20.63 -6.79
N CYS A 32 -13.29 19.52 -7.39
CA CYS A 32 -12.53 18.28 -7.49
C CYS A 32 -12.80 17.66 -8.86
N GLY A 33 -11.75 17.35 -9.61
CA GLY A 33 -11.84 16.66 -10.89
C GLY A 33 -10.69 17.01 -11.82
N LEU A 34 -10.37 16.11 -12.74
CA LEU A 34 -9.41 16.33 -13.81
C LEU A 34 -10.19 16.63 -15.09
N ILE A 35 -9.96 17.80 -15.68
CA ILE A 35 -10.64 18.21 -16.90
C ILE A 35 -9.70 17.99 -18.07
N LEU A 36 -10.11 17.09 -18.95
CA LEU A 36 -9.33 16.68 -20.11
C LEU A 36 -9.92 17.30 -21.39
N SER A 37 -9.04 17.53 -22.37
CA SER A 37 -9.45 18.08 -23.66
C SER A 37 -10.33 17.09 -24.42
N THR A 38 -11.42 17.59 -25.01
CA THR A 38 -12.26 16.85 -25.97
C THR A 38 -11.81 17.03 -27.42
N LYS A 39 -10.77 17.83 -27.66
CA LYS A 39 -10.16 18.02 -28.98
C LYS A 39 -9.23 16.88 -29.34
N GLY A 40 -9.09 16.62 -30.63
CA GLY A 40 -8.23 15.56 -31.19
C GLY A 40 -9.05 14.41 -31.76
N SER A 41 -8.38 13.42 -32.32
CA SER A 41 -9.02 12.21 -32.89
C SER A 41 -9.35 11.14 -31.84
N ARG A 42 -8.79 11.25 -30.63
CA ARG A 42 -8.98 10.32 -29.50
C ARG A 42 -9.07 11.12 -28.20
N SER A 43 -9.93 10.66 -27.27
CA SER A 43 -10.02 11.27 -25.93
C SER A 43 -8.73 11.06 -25.15
N GLU A 44 -8.42 11.95 -24.21
CA GLU A 44 -7.23 11.77 -23.35
C GLU A 44 -7.39 10.58 -22.39
N ALA A 45 -8.62 10.24 -21.99
CA ALA A 45 -8.90 9.06 -21.17
C ALA A 45 -8.53 7.76 -21.90
N ASP A 46 -8.91 7.64 -23.17
CA ASP A 46 -8.62 6.46 -23.99
C ASP A 46 -7.10 6.27 -24.21
N LYS A 47 -6.33 7.37 -24.25
CA LYS A 47 -4.85 7.29 -24.31
C LYS A 47 -4.25 6.71 -23.02
N MET A 48 -4.94 6.79 -21.90
CA MET A 48 -4.51 6.28 -20.59
C MET A 48 -5.05 4.86 -20.37
N SER A 49 -4.57 3.91 -21.17
CA SER A 49 -4.95 2.50 -21.07
C SER A 49 -6.42 2.21 -21.43
N GLY A 50 -6.98 2.93 -22.41
CA GLY A 50 -8.33 2.68 -22.95
C GLY A 50 -9.46 3.14 -22.05
N GLY A 51 -9.19 4.00 -21.07
CA GLY A 51 -10.19 4.49 -20.13
C GLY A 51 -11.21 5.43 -20.76
N ASP A 52 -12.25 5.75 -19.99
CA ASP A 52 -13.29 6.68 -20.37
C ASP A 52 -13.66 7.65 -19.23
N TYR A 53 -14.91 8.11 -19.18
CA TYR A 53 -15.39 9.09 -18.20
C TYR A 53 -16.58 8.57 -17.37
N ASP A 54 -16.80 7.26 -17.33
CA ASP A 54 -17.93 6.62 -16.62
C ASP A 54 -17.68 6.38 -15.11
N GLY A 55 -16.45 6.64 -14.65
CA GLY A 55 -16.02 6.42 -13.28
C GLY A 55 -14.51 6.32 -13.08
N ASP A 56 -13.72 6.36 -14.16
CA ASP A 56 -12.28 6.23 -14.12
C ASP A 56 -11.56 7.32 -13.31
N PHE A 57 -10.54 6.89 -12.58
CA PHE A 57 -9.63 7.76 -11.84
C PHE A 57 -8.27 7.80 -12.53
N ALA A 58 -7.72 9.01 -12.66
CA ALA A 58 -6.36 9.20 -13.15
C ALA A 58 -5.38 9.42 -11.99
N TRP A 59 -4.21 8.79 -12.06
CA TRP A 59 -3.07 9.20 -11.25
C TRP A 59 -2.46 10.47 -11.83
N VAL A 60 -2.40 11.54 -11.03
CA VAL A 60 -1.85 12.82 -11.47
C VAL A 60 -0.64 13.20 -10.63
N CYS A 61 0.46 13.52 -11.31
CA CYS A 61 1.73 13.88 -10.67
C CYS A 61 2.21 15.25 -11.17
N TRP A 62 2.43 16.16 -10.22
CA TRP A 62 2.95 17.52 -10.45
C TRP A 62 4.36 17.69 -9.88
N ASN A 63 4.99 16.62 -9.41
CA ASN A 63 6.36 16.69 -8.90
C ASN A 63 7.30 17.05 -10.05
N ALA A 64 7.89 18.24 -10.00
CA ALA A 64 8.69 18.78 -11.08
C ALA A 64 9.92 17.91 -11.41
N GLU A 65 10.53 17.30 -10.39
CA GLU A 65 11.68 16.40 -10.56
C GLU A 65 11.25 15.18 -11.37
N LEU A 66 10.16 14.49 -10.98
CA LEU A 66 9.65 13.32 -11.71
C LEU A 66 9.18 13.69 -13.12
N VAL A 67 8.38 14.74 -13.27
CA VAL A 67 7.82 15.15 -14.56
C VAL A 67 8.92 15.57 -15.54
N SER A 68 10.00 16.18 -15.07
CA SER A 68 11.13 16.58 -15.93
C SER A 68 11.88 15.40 -16.56
N GLN A 69 11.81 14.22 -15.95
CA GLN A 69 12.47 13.00 -16.42
C GLN A 69 11.60 12.21 -17.43
N VAL A 70 10.31 12.54 -17.55
CA VAL A 70 9.39 11.82 -18.43
C VAL A 70 9.35 12.50 -19.79
N SER A 71 9.61 11.71 -20.84
CA SER A 71 9.34 12.13 -22.22
C SER A 71 7.97 11.61 -22.66
N GLY A 72 7.28 12.40 -23.49
CA GLY A 72 5.99 11.97 -24.05
C GLY A 72 6.20 10.80 -25.00
N ALA A 73 5.41 9.74 -24.83
CA ALA A 73 5.30 8.65 -25.78
C ALA A 73 3.97 8.79 -26.54
N GLU A 74 3.97 8.41 -27.82
CA GLU A 74 2.71 8.33 -28.56
C GLU A 74 1.88 7.15 -28.04
N PRO A 75 0.58 7.35 -27.77
CA PRO A 75 -0.28 6.29 -27.27
C PRO A 75 -0.50 5.24 -28.36
N VAL A 76 -0.44 3.96 -27.97
CA VAL A 76 -0.76 2.84 -28.88
C VAL A 76 -2.19 3.00 -29.38
N ASN A 77 -2.41 2.76 -30.68
CA ASN A 77 -3.74 2.84 -31.25
C ASN A 77 -4.59 1.62 -30.87
N THR A 78 -5.31 1.74 -29.75
CA THR A 78 -6.22 0.72 -29.21
C THR A 78 -7.52 0.58 -29.98
N THR A 79 -7.77 1.43 -31.00
CA THR A 79 -8.94 1.28 -31.88
C THR A 79 -8.64 0.46 -33.14
N GLY A 80 -7.37 0.06 -33.33
CA GLY A 80 -6.94 -0.77 -34.45
C GLY A 80 -7.41 -2.23 -34.38
N PRO A 81 -7.29 -3.00 -35.48
CA PRO A 81 -7.80 -4.37 -35.58
C PRO A 81 -7.21 -5.33 -34.54
N ASP A 82 -5.98 -5.09 -34.07
CA ASP A 82 -5.31 -5.92 -33.07
C ASP A 82 -5.92 -5.80 -31.66
N PHE A 83 -6.68 -4.72 -31.43
CA PHE A 83 -7.36 -4.41 -30.17
C PHE A 83 -8.88 -4.52 -30.29
N GLN A 84 -9.38 -5.02 -31.42
CA GLN A 84 -10.79 -5.33 -31.59
C GLN A 84 -11.04 -6.81 -31.33
N LEU A 85 -11.83 -7.09 -30.30
CA LEU A 85 -12.39 -8.43 -30.13
C LEU A 85 -13.54 -8.59 -31.11
N LYS A 86 -13.36 -9.47 -32.08
CA LYS A 86 -14.49 -9.98 -32.86
C LYS A 86 -15.23 -10.96 -31.96
N PRO A 87 -16.50 -10.67 -31.60
CA PRO A 87 -17.31 -11.66 -30.91
C PRO A 87 -17.34 -12.92 -31.77
N SER A 88 -17.20 -14.06 -31.12
CA SER A 88 -17.38 -15.33 -31.81
C SER A 88 -18.81 -15.47 -32.34
N ASP A 89 -18.99 -16.32 -33.35
CA ASP A 89 -20.33 -16.58 -33.90
C ASP A 89 -21.31 -17.04 -32.81
N ASP A 90 -20.85 -17.80 -31.81
CA ASP A 90 -21.66 -18.25 -30.67
C ASP A 90 -22.08 -17.11 -29.72
N GLU A 91 -21.32 -16.02 -29.65
CA GLU A 91 -21.64 -14.83 -28.84
C GLU A 91 -22.65 -13.93 -29.54
N CYS A 92 -22.64 -13.95 -30.87
CA CYS A 92 -23.63 -13.26 -31.69
C CYS A 92 -24.98 -13.98 -31.72
N GLN A 93 -25.05 -15.24 -31.28
CA GLN A 93 -26.31 -15.97 -31.19
C GLN A 93 -27.23 -15.37 -30.14
N ARG A 94 -28.53 -15.36 -30.44
CA ARG A 94 -29.53 -14.88 -29.49
C ARG A 94 -29.58 -15.78 -28.27
N ALA A 95 -29.91 -15.21 -27.12
CA ALA A 95 -29.99 -15.96 -25.86
C ALA A 95 -31.05 -17.08 -25.89
N ASP A 96 -32.09 -16.95 -26.72
CA ASP A 96 -33.12 -17.97 -26.91
C ASP A 96 -32.67 -19.13 -27.82
N SER A 97 -31.67 -18.91 -28.68
CA SER A 97 -31.11 -19.94 -29.56
C SER A 97 -29.93 -20.71 -28.94
N THR A 98 -29.46 -20.34 -27.75
CA THR A 98 -28.31 -20.99 -27.07
C THR A 98 -28.76 -22.06 -26.08
N THR A 99 -27.94 -23.11 -25.93
CA THR A 99 -28.23 -24.19 -24.98
C THR A 99 -28.03 -23.76 -23.53
N VAL A 100 -28.64 -24.47 -22.58
CA VAL A 100 -28.38 -24.26 -21.13
C VAL A 100 -26.89 -24.44 -20.80
N LEU A 101 -26.21 -25.38 -21.47
CA LEU A 101 -24.78 -25.62 -21.27
C LEU A 101 -23.93 -24.41 -21.65
N ASP A 102 -24.28 -23.72 -22.75
CA ASP A 102 -23.53 -22.54 -23.20
C ASP A 102 -23.70 -21.37 -22.24
N LYS A 103 -24.92 -21.16 -21.74
CA LYS A 103 -25.20 -20.18 -20.69
C LYS A 103 -24.39 -20.45 -19.42
N LEU A 104 -24.27 -21.72 -19.01
CA LEU A 104 -23.46 -22.12 -17.86
C LEU A 104 -21.96 -21.90 -18.11
N LYS A 105 -21.46 -22.13 -19.33
CA LYS A 105 -20.07 -21.83 -19.70
C LYS A 105 -19.80 -20.32 -19.59
N TYR A 106 -20.66 -19.47 -20.16
CA TYR A 106 -20.52 -18.02 -20.09
C TYR A 106 -20.54 -17.52 -18.64
N ALA A 107 -21.50 -17.98 -17.82
CA ALA A 107 -21.56 -17.65 -16.40
C ALA A 107 -20.30 -18.09 -15.63
N ARG A 108 -19.76 -19.27 -15.95
CA ARG A 108 -18.50 -19.76 -15.36
C ARG A 108 -17.30 -18.91 -15.77
N HIS A 109 -17.24 -18.49 -17.03
CA HIS A 109 -16.18 -17.60 -17.51
C HIS A 109 -16.26 -16.23 -16.85
N PHE A 110 -17.45 -15.64 -16.79
CA PHE A 110 -17.70 -14.38 -16.09
C PHE A 110 -17.27 -14.47 -14.62
N LYS A 111 -17.66 -15.54 -13.92
CA LYS A 111 -17.25 -15.78 -12.53
C LYS A 111 -15.72 -15.87 -12.36
N LYS A 112 -14.99 -16.40 -13.35
CA LYS A 112 -13.53 -16.58 -13.31
C LYS A 112 -12.76 -15.45 -13.97
N HIS A 113 -13.44 -14.46 -14.53
CA HIS A 113 -12.83 -13.41 -15.34
C HIS A 113 -11.74 -12.65 -14.57
N GLN A 114 -12.01 -12.22 -13.32
CA GLN A 114 -11.00 -11.55 -12.49
C GLN A 114 -9.77 -12.43 -12.23
N SER A 115 -9.95 -13.74 -12.05
CA SER A 115 -8.82 -14.66 -11.91
C SER A 115 -8.00 -14.77 -13.19
N HIS A 116 -8.66 -14.80 -14.36
CA HIS A 116 -7.95 -14.81 -15.64
C HIS A 116 -7.17 -13.52 -15.87
N LEU A 117 -7.77 -12.38 -15.57
CA LEU A 117 -7.12 -11.07 -15.66
C LEU A 117 -5.92 -10.98 -14.71
N GLY A 118 -6.08 -11.43 -13.45
CA GLY A 118 -4.99 -11.46 -12.48
C GLY A 118 -3.83 -12.38 -12.89
N ILE A 119 -4.12 -13.53 -13.51
CA ILE A 119 -3.08 -14.41 -14.08
C ILE A 119 -2.32 -13.66 -15.19
N MET A 120 -3.03 -12.99 -16.10
CA MET A 120 -2.41 -12.27 -17.21
C MET A 120 -1.60 -11.05 -16.75
N ALA A 121 -2.09 -10.32 -15.74
CA ALA A 121 -1.38 -9.17 -15.17
C ALA A 121 -0.06 -9.59 -14.50
N ASN A 122 -0.08 -10.67 -13.71
CA ASN A 122 1.13 -11.22 -13.11
C ASN A 122 2.14 -11.73 -14.15
N LEU A 123 1.63 -12.28 -15.24
CA LEU A 123 2.43 -12.70 -16.38
C LEU A 123 3.10 -11.51 -17.05
N LEU A 124 2.33 -10.46 -17.33
CA LEU A 124 2.82 -9.23 -17.93
C LEU A 124 3.93 -8.61 -17.08
N ASN A 125 3.75 -8.55 -15.75
CA ASN A 125 4.78 -8.09 -14.82
C ASN A 125 6.10 -8.86 -14.98
N SER A 126 6.03 -10.20 -15.06
CA SER A 126 7.20 -11.05 -15.20
C SER A 126 7.89 -10.89 -16.57
N VAL A 127 7.09 -10.72 -17.63
CA VAL A 127 7.56 -10.51 -19.01
C VAL A 127 8.22 -9.14 -19.16
N MET A 128 7.59 -8.08 -18.62
CA MET A 128 8.14 -6.72 -18.65
C MET A 128 9.44 -6.61 -17.86
N ASP A 129 9.55 -7.30 -16.72
CA ASP A 129 10.79 -7.37 -15.96
C ASP A 129 11.90 -8.08 -16.76
N LYS A 130 11.58 -9.25 -17.33
CA LYS A 130 12.56 -10.07 -18.04
C LYS A 130 13.06 -9.45 -19.34
N PHE A 131 12.14 -8.98 -20.18
CA PHE A 131 12.42 -8.56 -21.56
C PHE A 131 12.29 -7.05 -21.79
N GLY A 132 11.72 -6.32 -20.84
CA GLY A 132 11.41 -4.90 -20.99
C GLY A 132 9.99 -4.65 -21.53
N ALA A 133 9.40 -3.53 -21.14
CA ALA A 133 8.05 -3.13 -21.50
C ALA A 133 7.82 -2.96 -23.01
N ASN A 134 8.86 -2.57 -23.76
CA ASN A 134 8.79 -2.36 -25.21
C ASN A 134 9.11 -3.63 -26.02
N SER A 135 9.31 -4.79 -25.37
CA SER A 135 9.57 -6.04 -26.08
C SER A 135 8.33 -6.52 -26.83
N THR A 136 8.54 -7.20 -27.95
CA THR A 136 7.44 -7.78 -28.75
C THR A 136 6.58 -8.74 -27.92
N VAL A 137 7.21 -9.53 -27.04
CA VAL A 137 6.52 -10.45 -26.12
C VAL A 137 5.68 -9.67 -25.10
N ALA A 138 6.23 -8.61 -24.49
CA ALA A 138 5.48 -7.77 -23.55
C ALA A 138 4.29 -7.09 -24.23
N LEU A 139 4.45 -6.59 -25.46
CA LEU A 139 3.36 -5.99 -26.23
C LEU A 139 2.26 -7.01 -26.54
N LYS A 140 2.61 -8.23 -27.00
CA LYS A 140 1.62 -9.29 -27.26
C LYS A 140 0.84 -9.68 -26.00
N VAL A 141 1.53 -9.87 -24.87
CA VAL A 141 0.88 -10.20 -23.59
C VAL A 141 0.04 -9.03 -23.09
N GLY A 142 0.55 -7.81 -23.21
CA GLY A 142 -0.15 -6.57 -22.85
C GLY A 142 -1.44 -6.37 -23.65
N THR A 143 -1.40 -6.59 -24.97
CA THR A 143 -2.60 -6.56 -25.82
C THR A 143 -3.62 -7.60 -25.37
N LYS A 144 -3.21 -8.85 -25.07
CA LYS A 144 -4.16 -9.86 -24.57
C LYS A 144 -4.69 -9.54 -23.17
N ALA A 145 -3.90 -8.92 -22.31
CA ALA A 145 -4.35 -8.45 -21.00
C ALA A 145 -5.38 -7.32 -21.14
N PHE A 146 -5.11 -6.35 -22.01
CA PHE A 146 -6.02 -5.26 -22.36
C PHE A 146 -7.36 -5.80 -22.86
N LEU A 147 -7.33 -6.67 -23.88
CA LEU A 147 -8.53 -7.30 -24.42
C LEU A 147 -9.29 -8.14 -23.36
N GLN A 148 -8.58 -8.75 -22.41
CA GLN A 148 -9.24 -9.54 -21.38
C GLN A 148 -10.15 -8.68 -20.51
N VAL A 149 -9.83 -7.40 -20.26
CA VAL A 149 -10.63 -6.46 -19.44
C VAL A 149 -12.05 -6.37 -19.98
N ASP A 150 -12.20 -6.14 -21.28
CA ASP A 150 -13.51 -5.94 -21.93
C ASP A 150 -14.23 -7.23 -22.30
N HIS A 151 -13.61 -8.40 -22.06
CA HIS A 151 -14.12 -9.69 -22.51
C HIS A 151 -14.38 -10.68 -21.38
N PRO A 152 -15.36 -10.43 -20.49
CA PRO A 152 -15.57 -11.25 -19.30
C PRO A 152 -16.13 -12.66 -19.59
N TYR A 153 -16.72 -12.85 -20.78
CA TYR A 153 -17.41 -14.09 -21.15
C TYR A 153 -16.50 -15.17 -21.76
N ARG A 154 -15.28 -14.82 -22.15
CA ARG A 154 -14.27 -15.78 -22.65
C ARG A 154 -12.88 -15.42 -22.13
N ARG A 155 -11.99 -16.41 -22.20
CA ARG A 155 -10.59 -16.24 -21.84
C ARG A 155 -9.82 -15.79 -23.08
N CYS A 156 -9.12 -14.67 -22.98
CA CYS A 156 -8.11 -14.29 -23.97
C CYS A 156 -6.90 -15.23 -23.86
N VAL A 157 -6.45 -15.75 -25.00
CA VAL A 157 -5.43 -16.79 -25.08
C VAL A 157 -4.23 -16.25 -25.85
N LEU A 158 -3.03 -16.54 -25.34
CA LEU A 158 -1.76 -16.29 -26.03
C LEU A 158 -1.53 -17.32 -27.12
N ASP A 159 -0.93 -16.91 -28.24
CA ASP A 159 -0.44 -17.82 -29.28
C ASP A 159 0.63 -18.78 -28.72
N GLU A 160 0.82 -19.91 -29.40
CA GLU A 160 1.68 -21.00 -28.94
C GLU A 160 3.14 -20.57 -28.81
N GLU A 161 3.63 -19.74 -29.74
CA GLU A 161 4.98 -19.18 -29.71
C GLU A 161 5.19 -18.35 -28.44
N THR A 162 4.31 -17.37 -28.21
CA THR A 162 4.38 -16.48 -27.04
C THR A 162 4.23 -17.28 -25.74
N ARG A 163 3.32 -18.26 -25.69
CA ARG A 163 3.18 -19.14 -24.53
C ARG A 163 4.45 -19.94 -24.26
N GLY A 164 5.06 -20.52 -25.29
CA GLY A 164 6.29 -21.31 -25.17
C GLY A 164 7.49 -20.49 -24.66
N ILE A 165 7.54 -19.19 -24.99
CA ILE A 165 8.52 -18.26 -24.41
C ILE A 165 8.19 -18.01 -22.94
N VAL A 166 6.94 -17.68 -22.65
CA VAL A 166 6.50 -17.22 -21.35
C VAL A 166 6.53 -18.30 -20.27
N ASP A 167 6.21 -19.55 -20.61
CA ASP A 167 6.26 -20.69 -19.69
C ASP A 167 7.69 -20.97 -19.18
N ARG A 168 8.72 -20.44 -19.85
CA ARG A 168 10.13 -20.53 -19.44
C ARG A 168 10.59 -19.34 -18.62
N ILE A 169 9.79 -18.28 -18.55
CA ILE A 169 10.10 -17.09 -17.76
C ILE A 169 9.79 -17.43 -16.32
N GLY A 170 10.84 -17.58 -15.51
CA GLY A 170 10.70 -17.67 -14.08
C GLY A 170 9.97 -16.48 -13.47
N SER A 171 9.72 -16.50 -12.16
CA SER A 171 9.18 -15.32 -11.45
C SER A 171 10.32 -14.43 -10.95
N PRO A 172 10.24 -13.10 -11.06
CA PRO A 172 11.25 -12.23 -10.49
C PRO A 172 11.20 -12.27 -8.95
N HIS A 173 12.35 -12.08 -8.30
CA HIS A 173 12.54 -12.24 -6.85
C HIS A 173 11.71 -11.29 -5.97
N TRP A 174 11.20 -10.19 -6.54
CA TRP A 174 10.37 -9.22 -5.85
C TRP A 174 8.88 -9.59 -5.80
N THR A 175 8.50 -10.75 -6.35
CA THR A 175 7.11 -11.26 -6.31
C THR A 175 6.90 -12.29 -5.21
N GLU A 176 5.69 -12.42 -4.67
CA GLU A 176 5.36 -13.34 -3.57
C GLU A 176 5.69 -14.82 -3.86
N LYS A 177 5.78 -15.23 -5.13
CA LYS A 177 6.18 -16.61 -5.51
C LYS A 177 7.67 -16.91 -5.31
N ALA A 178 8.47 -15.89 -4.96
CA ALA A 178 9.91 -16.01 -4.75
C ALA A 178 10.28 -16.90 -3.54
N SER A 179 9.40 -17.03 -2.56
CA SER A 179 9.59 -17.87 -1.39
C SER A 179 9.29 -19.36 -1.68
N GLY A 180 10.17 -19.99 -2.46
CA GLY A 180 10.27 -21.46 -2.50
C GLY A 180 9.86 -22.18 -3.79
N SER A 181 9.66 -21.48 -4.92
CA SER A 181 9.42 -22.14 -6.22
C SER A 181 10.70 -22.23 -7.07
N SER A 182 10.89 -23.35 -7.78
CA SER A 182 12.09 -23.76 -8.54
C SER A 182 12.35 -22.98 -9.84
N GLY A 183 11.84 -21.75 -9.95
CA GLY A 183 11.93 -20.95 -11.16
C GLY A 183 11.98 -19.46 -10.87
N THR A 184 12.72 -19.04 -9.85
CA THR A 184 12.84 -17.62 -9.49
C THR A 184 14.15 -17.04 -10.01
N TYR A 185 14.16 -15.78 -10.43
CA TYR A 185 15.37 -15.10 -10.87
C TYR A 185 15.54 -13.75 -10.20
N LYS A 186 16.79 -13.35 -9.98
CA LYS A 186 17.12 -12.02 -9.48
C LYS A 186 16.96 -10.99 -10.60
N SER A 187 15.96 -10.13 -10.49
CA SER A 187 15.75 -8.99 -11.38
C SER A 187 16.80 -7.92 -11.17
N SER A 188 17.32 -7.38 -12.27
CA SER A 188 18.17 -6.20 -12.32
C SER A 188 17.43 -4.97 -12.84
N LYS A 189 16.09 -5.01 -12.87
CA LYS A 189 15.25 -3.87 -13.25
C LYS A 189 14.89 -3.04 -12.02
N ALA A 190 14.30 -1.87 -12.25
CA ALA A 190 13.97 -0.89 -11.22
C ALA A 190 13.25 -1.50 -10.00
N LEU A 191 12.23 -2.34 -10.21
CA LEU A 191 11.51 -3.00 -9.11
C LEU A 191 12.39 -4.00 -8.35
N GLY A 192 13.24 -4.76 -9.05
CA GLY A 192 14.19 -5.68 -8.43
C GLY A 192 15.24 -4.97 -7.58
N GLU A 193 15.79 -3.86 -8.08
CA GLU A 193 16.75 -3.04 -7.33
C GLU A 193 16.12 -2.36 -6.12
N LEU A 194 14.93 -1.78 -6.28
CA LEU A 194 14.17 -1.17 -5.18
C LEU A 194 13.83 -2.20 -4.10
N TRP A 195 13.35 -3.39 -4.52
CA TRP A 195 13.05 -4.47 -3.60
C TRP A 195 14.27 -4.92 -2.82
N THR A 196 15.39 -5.18 -3.51
CA THR A 196 16.64 -5.56 -2.85
C THR A 196 17.12 -4.46 -1.91
N TYR A 197 17.05 -3.19 -2.29
CA TYR A 197 17.42 -2.09 -1.41
C TYR A 197 16.55 -2.04 -0.15
N VAL A 198 15.23 -2.19 -0.28
CA VAL A 198 14.29 -2.19 0.85
C VAL A 198 14.55 -3.40 1.75
N GLU A 199 14.67 -4.59 1.18
CA GLU A 199 14.99 -5.81 1.93
C GLU A 199 16.33 -5.68 2.65
N ASP A 200 17.38 -5.17 2.00
CA ASP A 200 18.68 -4.95 2.64
C ASP A 200 18.58 -3.95 3.80
N LYS A 201 17.73 -2.93 3.69
CA LYS A 201 17.46 -2.00 4.81
C LYS A 201 16.70 -2.67 5.94
N ILE A 202 15.68 -3.49 5.62
CA ILE A 202 14.93 -4.25 6.60
C ILE A 202 15.85 -5.24 7.31
N GLN A 203 16.63 -6.02 6.57
CA GLN A 203 17.61 -6.97 7.11
C GLN A 203 18.74 -6.26 7.84
N ALA A 204 19.17 -5.07 7.45
CA ALA A 204 20.12 -4.29 8.24
C ALA A 204 19.52 -3.79 9.57
N VAL A 205 18.19 -3.66 9.67
CA VAL A 205 17.48 -3.36 10.92
C VAL A 205 17.27 -4.62 11.76
N LEU A 206 16.90 -5.74 11.14
CA LEU A 206 16.57 -7.01 11.79
C LEU A 206 17.81 -7.87 12.12
N GLY A 207 18.76 -7.93 11.19
CA GLY A 207 20.01 -8.69 11.21
C GLY A 207 21.13 -8.04 12.03
N VAL A 208 20.85 -6.94 12.73
CA VAL A 208 21.65 -6.60 13.91
C VAL A 208 21.31 -7.60 15.00
N GLY A 209 21.93 -8.77 14.90
CA GLY A 209 21.77 -9.90 15.78
C GLY A 209 21.76 -9.45 17.23
N ALA A 210 20.76 -9.92 17.98
CA ALA A 210 20.66 -9.75 19.42
C ALA A 210 21.08 -8.36 19.89
N ARG A 211 20.54 -7.28 19.30
CA ARG A 211 20.55 -6.00 20.01
C ARG A 211 19.88 -6.27 21.36
N GLN A 212 20.68 -6.26 22.42
CA GLN A 212 20.25 -5.71 23.70
C GLN A 212 19.29 -4.59 23.33
N THR A 213 18.02 -4.65 23.74
CA THR A 213 17.05 -3.60 23.42
C THR A 213 17.63 -2.31 23.98
N VAL A 214 18.40 -1.59 23.17
CA VAL A 214 18.99 -0.31 23.52
C VAL A 214 17.83 0.63 23.32
N LEU A 215 17.34 1.17 24.43
CA LEU A 215 16.33 2.21 24.44
C LEU A 215 16.71 3.28 23.41
N ASN A 216 15.77 3.65 22.54
CA ASN A 216 16.03 4.67 21.55
C ASN A 216 16.44 6.00 22.25
N PRO A 217 17.64 6.53 21.97
CA PRO A 217 18.18 7.69 22.69
C PRO A 217 17.33 8.95 22.50
N HIS A 218 16.65 9.10 21.36
CA HIS A 218 15.78 10.23 21.10
C HIS A 218 14.50 10.19 21.94
N ILE A 219 13.93 9.00 22.12
CA ILE A 219 12.78 8.80 23.01
C ILE A 219 13.19 9.08 24.46
N LEU A 220 14.39 8.63 24.89
CA LEU A 220 14.89 8.92 26.23
C LEU A 220 15.18 10.39 26.49
N GLN A 221 15.56 11.14 25.45
CA GLN A 221 15.83 12.57 25.58
C GLN A 221 14.58 13.35 26.03
N LEU A 222 13.38 12.94 25.60
CA LEU A 222 12.12 13.54 26.06
C LEU A 222 11.89 13.34 27.57
N ILE A 223 12.33 12.22 28.11
CA ILE A 223 12.21 11.90 29.54
C ILE A 223 13.25 12.66 30.36
N ARG A 224 14.45 12.85 29.80
CA ARG A 224 15.59 13.51 30.47
C ARG A 224 15.50 15.03 30.51
N ASP A 225 14.72 15.65 29.63
CA ASP A 225 14.48 17.09 29.58
C ASP A 225 12.99 17.42 29.89
N PRO A 226 12.53 17.16 31.13
CA PRO A 226 11.13 17.39 31.51
C PRO A 226 10.75 18.87 31.48
N LYS A 227 11.72 19.80 31.39
CA LYS A 227 11.47 21.24 31.30
C LYS A 227 10.68 21.65 30.05
N LYS A 228 10.63 20.79 29.02
CA LYS A 228 9.84 21.01 27.81
C LYS A 228 8.37 20.59 27.93
N VAL A 229 8.01 19.87 28.99
CA VAL A 229 6.64 19.37 29.18
C VAL A 229 6.12 19.91 30.50
N SER A 230 4.95 20.56 30.48
CA SER A 230 4.38 21.32 31.60
C SER A 230 3.94 20.49 32.81
N PHE A 231 4.46 19.27 33.00
CA PHE A 231 4.09 18.38 34.09
C PHE A 231 4.97 18.61 35.32
N GLY A 232 4.33 18.75 36.48
CA GLY A 232 5.04 18.79 37.76
C GLY A 232 5.67 17.42 38.11
N PRO A 233 6.78 17.37 38.88
CA PRO A 233 7.48 16.13 39.21
C PRO A 233 6.59 15.04 39.82
N ALA A 234 5.69 15.41 40.74
CA ALA A 234 4.76 14.48 41.37
C ALA A 234 3.78 13.83 40.38
N TYR A 235 3.37 14.57 39.34
CA TYR A 235 2.49 14.05 38.30
C TYR A 235 3.25 13.08 37.38
N VAL A 236 4.50 13.38 37.05
CA VAL A 236 5.36 12.49 36.25
C VAL A 236 5.55 11.15 36.96
N GLU A 237 5.77 11.13 38.27
CA GLU A 237 5.87 9.88 39.04
C GLU A 237 4.56 9.08 39.02
N LYS A 238 3.41 9.75 39.15
CA LYS A 238 2.10 9.10 38.99
C LYS A 238 1.96 8.45 37.61
N LEU A 239 2.36 9.15 36.54
CA LEU A 239 2.32 8.60 35.19
C LEU A 239 3.27 7.40 35.03
N ARG A 240 4.49 7.48 35.57
CA ARG A 240 5.45 6.36 35.55
C ARG A 240 4.85 5.11 36.18
N ALA A 241 4.23 5.25 37.35
CA ALA A 241 3.55 4.15 38.02
C ALA A 241 2.41 3.57 37.17
N GLN A 242 1.58 4.44 36.57
CA GLN A 242 0.49 4.02 35.68
C GLN A 242 0.99 3.26 34.44
N MET A 243 2.04 3.76 33.78
CA MET A 243 2.61 3.12 32.59
C MET A 243 3.25 1.77 32.90
N TYR A 244 3.96 1.68 34.03
CA TYR A 244 4.54 0.42 34.51
C TYR A 244 3.44 -0.60 34.81
N GLN A 245 2.38 -0.19 35.51
CA GLN A 245 1.23 -1.04 35.81
C GLN A 245 0.52 -1.51 34.54
N ALA A 246 0.35 -0.65 33.53
CA ALA A 246 -0.25 -1.03 32.26
C ALA A 246 0.54 -2.14 31.55
N ALA A 247 1.88 -2.04 31.54
CA ALA A 247 2.74 -3.08 30.98
C ALA A 247 2.61 -4.43 31.73
N GLN A 248 2.48 -4.39 33.06
CA GLN A 248 2.24 -5.59 33.88
C GLN A 248 0.89 -6.24 33.56
N ILE A 249 -0.18 -5.44 33.51
CA ILE A 249 -1.54 -5.93 33.24
C ILE A 249 -1.62 -6.52 31.83
N TYR A 250 -1.03 -5.86 30.84
CA TYR A 250 -0.99 -6.37 29.47
C TYR A 250 -0.40 -7.77 29.40
N GLU A 251 0.75 -8.00 30.05
CA GLU A 251 1.39 -9.32 30.04
C GLU A 251 0.51 -10.38 30.72
N GLN A 252 -0.10 -10.05 31.87
CA GLN A 252 -1.00 -10.97 32.57
C GLN A 252 -2.17 -11.39 31.68
N LYS A 253 -2.81 -10.41 31.03
CA LYS A 253 -3.94 -10.66 30.13
C LYS A 253 -3.50 -11.44 28.89
N MET A 254 -2.37 -11.08 28.28
CA MET A 254 -1.82 -11.78 27.13
C MET A 254 -1.53 -13.25 27.45
N LEU A 255 -0.89 -13.52 28.59
CA LEU A 255 -0.61 -14.90 29.01
C LEU A 255 -1.88 -15.69 29.31
N SER A 256 -2.89 -15.08 29.94
CA SER A 256 -4.20 -15.73 30.15
C SER A 256 -4.84 -16.09 28.81
N PHE A 257 -4.89 -15.12 27.88
CA PHE A 257 -5.50 -15.30 26.58
C PHE A 257 -4.77 -16.35 25.73
N CYS A 258 -3.43 -16.37 25.75
CA CYS A 258 -2.65 -17.41 25.08
C CYS A 258 -2.92 -18.80 25.67
N ARG A 259 -3.09 -18.92 27.00
CA ARG A 259 -3.43 -20.21 27.63
C ARG A 259 -4.82 -20.68 27.19
N GLU A 260 -5.81 -19.79 27.18
CA GLU A 260 -7.18 -20.09 26.73
C GLU A 260 -7.20 -20.49 25.24
N LEU A 261 -6.48 -19.77 24.39
CA LEU A 261 -6.35 -20.10 22.97
C LEU A 261 -5.65 -21.43 22.73
N ASN A 262 -4.62 -21.76 23.53
CA ASN A 262 -3.90 -23.03 23.40
C ASN A 262 -4.70 -24.23 23.92
N ALA A 263 -5.62 -24.01 24.88
CA ALA A 263 -6.56 -25.03 25.34
C ALA A 263 -7.69 -25.31 24.33
N SER A 264 -7.93 -24.38 23.39
CA SER A 264 -8.97 -24.50 22.38
C SER A 264 -8.51 -25.36 21.19
N ILE A 265 -9.34 -26.31 20.77
CA ILE A 265 -9.09 -27.12 19.56
C ILE A 265 -9.49 -26.31 18.33
N ILE A 266 -8.63 -25.37 17.91
CA ILE A 266 -8.81 -24.55 16.71
C ILE A 266 -7.57 -24.60 15.80
N PRO A 267 -7.73 -24.46 14.47
CA PRO A 267 -6.62 -24.39 13.52
C PRO A 267 -5.60 -23.29 13.86
N GLU A 268 -4.33 -23.51 13.52
CA GLU A 268 -3.24 -22.58 13.85
C GLU A 268 -3.45 -21.18 13.27
N ASP A 269 -3.91 -21.08 12.02
CA ASP A 269 -4.17 -19.79 11.36
C ASP A 269 -5.30 -19.01 12.04
N GLU A 270 -6.35 -19.71 12.48
CA GLU A 270 -7.45 -19.09 13.22
C GLU A 270 -6.98 -18.63 14.61
N ARG A 271 -6.09 -19.39 15.26
CA ARG A 271 -5.48 -19.01 16.54
C ARG A 271 -4.65 -17.75 16.41
N LYS A 272 -3.79 -17.66 15.39
CA LYS A 272 -3.00 -16.45 15.09
C LYS A 272 -3.91 -15.26 14.83
N ARG A 273 -4.95 -15.43 14.01
CA ARG A 273 -5.93 -14.38 13.73
C ARG A 273 -6.63 -13.87 15.00
N LYS A 274 -7.12 -14.77 15.86
CA LYS A 274 -7.77 -14.40 17.14
C LYS A 274 -6.82 -13.67 18.07
N PHE A 275 -5.57 -14.12 18.16
CA PHE A 275 -4.53 -13.44 18.93
C PHE A 275 -4.27 -12.01 18.42
N HIS A 276 -4.10 -11.83 17.12
CA HIS A 276 -3.86 -10.51 16.54
C HIS A 276 -5.05 -9.57 16.73
N LEU A 277 -6.29 -10.06 16.58
CA LEU A 277 -7.50 -9.27 16.83
C LEU A 277 -7.58 -8.80 18.29
N TRP A 278 -7.45 -9.73 19.24
CA TRP A 278 -7.45 -9.38 20.67
C TRP A 278 -6.35 -8.38 21.02
N LYS A 279 -5.13 -8.63 20.52
CA LYS A 279 -3.97 -7.76 20.77
C LYS A 279 -4.25 -6.36 20.22
N HIS A 280 -4.81 -6.27 19.02
CA HIS A 280 -5.18 -5.01 18.39
C HIS A 280 -6.19 -4.25 19.24
N ASP A 281 -7.34 -4.86 19.55
CA ASP A 281 -8.42 -4.22 20.29
C ASP A 281 -7.96 -3.72 21.66
N TYR A 282 -7.19 -4.55 22.37
CA TYR A 282 -6.63 -4.18 23.67
C TYR A 282 -5.66 -3.01 23.55
N CYS A 283 -4.73 -3.03 22.58
CA CYS A 283 -3.76 -1.95 22.40
C CYS A 283 -4.44 -0.64 21.98
N GLN A 284 -5.50 -0.70 21.18
CA GLN A 284 -6.31 0.48 20.84
C GLN A 284 -7.01 1.07 22.07
N GLU A 285 -7.59 0.23 22.93
CA GLU A 285 -8.17 0.68 24.19
C GLU A 285 -7.13 1.35 25.10
N GLN A 286 -5.92 0.77 25.19
CA GLN A 286 -4.82 1.35 25.96
C GLN A 286 -4.32 2.66 25.34
N TYR A 287 -4.28 2.78 24.01
CA TYR A 287 -3.90 4.01 23.33
C TYR A 287 -4.83 5.16 23.70
N GLN A 288 -6.14 4.91 23.69
CA GLN A 288 -7.15 5.90 24.08
C GLN A 288 -6.94 6.34 25.53
N LYS A 289 -6.73 5.38 26.44
CA LYS A 289 -6.62 5.63 27.88
C LYS A 289 -5.29 6.25 28.31
N LEU A 290 -4.18 5.84 27.70
CA LEU A 290 -2.84 6.21 28.19
C LEU A 290 -2.26 7.39 27.42
N ILE A 291 -2.57 7.51 26.12
CA ILE A 291 -1.92 8.47 25.22
C ILE A 291 -2.93 9.52 24.76
N ARG A 292 -4.03 9.12 24.11
CA ARG A 292 -4.95 10.05 23.45
C ARG A 292 -5.79 10.90 24.42
N GLN A 293 -5.84 10.53 25.70
CA GLN A 293 -6.43 11.35 26.76
C GLN A 293 -5.81 12.76 26.89
N TYR A 294 -4.64 13.01 26.30
CA TYR A 294 -3.99 14.32 26.31
C TYR A 294 -4.28 15.10 25.04
N ASP A 295 -4.77 16.34 25.18
CA ASP A 295 -5.14 17.19 24.04
C ASP A 295 -3.95 17.70 23.22
N ARG A 296 -2.77 17.78 23.82
CA ARG A 296 -1.56 18.32 23.16
C ARG A 296 -0.58 17.23 22.76
N GLN A 297 -0.08 17.35 21.53
CA GLN A 297 0.89 16.41 20.93
C GLN A 297 2.16 16.21 21.79
N ASP A 298 2.71 17.27 22.37
CA ASP A 298 3.91 17.19 23.22
C ASP A 298 3.69 16.34 24.47
N ARG A 299 2.47 16.36 25.02
CA ARG A 299 2.08 15.53 26.17
C ARG A 299 1.85 14.08 25.76
N GLN A 300 1.28 13.84 24.58
CA GLN A 300 1.12 12.50 24.01
C GLN A 300 2.49 11.85 23.75
N GLU A 301 3.41 12.57 23.13
CA GLU A 301 4.81 12.14 22.91
C GLU A 301 5.51 11.80 24.23
N PHE A 302 5.34 12.64 25.26
CA PHE A 302 5.92 12.39 26.57
C PHE A 302 5.33 11.16 27.26
N ALA A 303 4.00 10.99 27.23
CA ALA A 303 3.33 9.81 27.75
C ALA A 303 3.77 8.53 27.03
N ALA A 304 3.91 8.59 25.70
CA ALA A 304 4.41 7.50 24.88
C ALA A 304 5.86 7.14 25.23
N ALA A 305 6.72 8.15 25.41
CA ALA A 305 8.11 7.96 25.84
C ALA A 305 8.19 7.30 27.23
N LEU A 306 7.37 7.75 28.18
CA LEU A 306 7.27 7.12 29.50
C LEU A 306 6.79 5.67 29.41
N LEU A 307 5.76 5.39 28.60
CA LEU A 307 5.28 4.02 28.38
C LEU A 307 6.38 3.12 27.82
N TYR A 308 7.11 3.60 26.82
CA TYR A 308 8.24 2.90 26.23
C TYR A 308 9.33 2.57 27.27
N TYR A 309 9.69 3.55 28.10
CA TYR A 309 10.72 3.37 29.12
C TYR A 309 10.30 2.44 30.26
N GLU A 310 9.07 2.57 30.77
CA GLU A 310 8.59 1.75 31.88
C GLU A 310 8.28 0.30 31.43
N ALA A 311 7.76 0.11 30.21
CA ALA A 311 7.61 -1.24 29.64
C ALA A 311 8.96 -1.95 29.46
N TYR A 312 10.00 -1.21 29.06
CA TYR A 312 11.35 -1.74 28.96
C TYR A 312 11.94 -2.13 30.33
N LYS A 313 11.78 -1.27 31.35
CA LYS A 313 12.21 -1.58 32.73
C LYS A 313 11.56 -2.84 33.25
N PHE A 314 10.24 -2.97 33.07
CA PHE A 314 9.50 -4.15 33.47
C PHE A 314 10.11 -5.43 32.86
N GLN A 315 10.46 -5.39 31.58
CA GLN A 315 11.09 -6.53 30.90
C GLN A 315 12.49 -6.85 31.39
N GLN A 316 13.30 -5.84 31.70
CA GLN A 316 14.61 -6.09 32.31
C GLN A 316 14.50 -6.86 33.62
N THR A 317 13.50 -6.55 34.45
CA THR A 317 13.28 -7.29 35.71
C THR A 317 12.93 -8.76 35.47
N LYS A 318 12.25 -9.08 34.36
CA LYS A 318 11.92 -10.44 33.94
C LYS A 318 13.05 -11.18 33.24
N ARG A 319 13.88 -10.49 32.44
CA ARG A 319 15.06 -11.09 31.77
C ARG A 319 15.98 -11.77 32.76
N LYS A 320 16.13 -11.21 33.97
CA LYS A 320 16.88 -11.82 35.08
C LYS A 320 16.28 -13.14 35.59
N LYS A 321 15.01 -13.44 35.31
CA LYS A 321 14.26 -14.60 35.82
C LYS A 321 14.00 -15.70 34.79
N SER A 322 13.75 -15.38 33.51
CA SER A 322 13.26 -16.38 32.53
C SER A 322 14.14 -16.60 31.30
N GLY A 323 15.19 -15.81 31.07
CA GLY A 323 16.14 -15.96 29.94
C GLY A 323 15.56 -15.72 28.53
N LYS A 324 14.25 -15.87 28.32
CA LYS A 324 13.55 -15.58 27.06
C LYS A 324 13.01 -14.15 27.03
N ILE A 325 13.23 -13.47 25.91
CA ILE A 325 12.75 -12.13 25.63
C ILE A 325 11.56 -12.26 24.69
N GLU A 326 10.36 -11.90 25.16
CA GLU A 326 9.25 -11.58 24.27
C GLU A 326 8.67 -10.22 24.67
N ALA A 327 8.72 -9.32 23.68
CA ALA A 327 7.86 -8.15 23.47
C ALA A 327 8.03 -6.88 24.32
N SER A 328 9.08 -6.08 24.06
CA SER A 328 9.01 -4.60 24.16
C SER A 328 8.01 -3.97 23.16
N SER A 329 7.21 -4.81 22.51
CA SER A 329 6.23 -4.40 21.51
C SER A 329 5.08 -3.65 22.15
N PHE A 330 4.69 -3.91 23.41
CA PHE A 330 3.49 -3.28 24.00
C PHE A 330 3.47 -1.75 23.84
N ALA A 331 4.57 -1.08 24.17
CA ALA A 331 4.65 0.37 24.01
C ALA A 331 4.57 0.81 22.53
N TRP A 332 5.15 0.03 21.61
CA TRP A 332 5.05 0.26 20.18
C TRP A 332 3.64 -0.04 19.63
N ASP A 333 3.00 -1.10 20.09
CA ASP A 333 1.65 -1.51 19.70
C ASP A 333 0.61 -0.48 20.17
N VAL A 334 0.83 0.13 21.34
CA VAL A 334 -0.05 1.14 21.93
C VAL A 334 0.24 2.54 21.40
N ALA A 335 1.51 2.95 21.31
CA ALA A 335 1.90 4.34 21.09
C ALA A 335 2.67 4.55 19.78
N TRP A 336 2.47 3.68 18.78
CA TRP A 336 3.17 3.68 17.49
C TRP A 336 3.34 5.08 16.91
N ASP A 337 2.24 5.78 16.66
CA ASP A 337 2.26 7.08 15.98
C ASP A 337 3.07 8.13 16.73
N SER A 338 2.91 8.21 18.06
CA SER A 338 3.63 9.17 18.91
C SER A 338 5.14 8.86 18.99
N LEU A 339 5.51 7.58 19.05
CA LEU A 339 6.90 7.14 19.08
C LEU A 339 7.57 7.34 17.71
N CYS A 340 6.88 6.97 16.63
CA CYS A 340 7.32 7.21 15.25
C CYS A 340 7.53 8.70 15.00
N TYR A 341 6.58 9.54 15.41
CA TYR A 341 6.70 11.00 15.29
C TYR A 341 7.89 11.56 16.08
N THR A 342 8.13 11.05 17.29
CA THR A 342 9.29 11.44 18.12
C THR A 342 10.61 11.13 17.44
N VAL A 343 10.78 9.89 16.97
CA VAL A 343 12.00 9.44 16.28
C VAL A 343 12.17 10.21 14.98
N ALA A 344 11.09 10.38 14.23
CA ALA A 344 11.06 11.13 13.00
C ALA A 344 11.57 12.57 13.18
N ARG A 345 10.99 13.31 14.13
CA ARG A 345 11.36 14.69 14.42
C ARG A 345 12.83 14.83 14.83
N ALA A 346 13.35 13.88 15.60
CA ALA A 346 14.76 13.86 15.97
C ALA A 346 15.67 13.63 14.75
N GLU A 347 15.30 12.74 13.84
CA GLU A 347 16.03 12.51 12.58
C GLU A 347 15.97 13.73 11.64
N VAL A 348 14.82 14.43 11.53
CA VAL A 348 14.72 15.70 10.80
C VAL A 348 15.73 16.71 11.35
N LYS A 349 15.79 16.86 12.67
CA LYS A 349 16.69 17.80 13.32
C LYS A 349 18.17 17.45 13.09
N ASN A 350 18.50 16.17 13.03
CA ASN A 350 19.88 15.71 12.87
C ASN A 350 20.34 15.69 11.40
N ARG A 351 19.44 15.42 10.45
CA ARG A 351 19.79 15.13 9.05
C ARG A 351 19.13 16.05 8.02
N GLY A 352 18.22 16.93 8.43
CA GLY A 352 17.53 17.88 7.56
C GLY A 352 16.54 17.25 6.56
N ARG A 353 16.22 15.96 6.70
CA ARG A 353 15.30 15.24 5.80
C ARG A 353 14.01 14.90 6.53
N LEU A 354 12.85 15.14 5.92
CA LEU A 354 11.55 14.67 6.39
C LEU A 354 11.50 13.13 6.29
N PRO A 355 11.42 12.38 7.40
CA PRO A 355 11.12 10.97 7.35
C PRO A 355 9.67 10.78 6.93
N CYS A 356 9.42 9.75 6.12
CA CYS A 356 8.08 9.28 5.82
C CYS A 356 7.49 8.70 7.12
N VAL A 357 6.64 9.47 7.81
CA VAL A 357 5.85 8.94 8.92
C VAL A 357 4.66 8.23 8.28
N ILE A 358 4.77 6.92 8.11
CA ILE A 358 3.61 6.09 7.79
C ILE A 358 2.85 5.91 9.12
N THR A 359 1.72 6.59 9.25
CA THR A 359 0.84 6.41 10.41
C THR A 359 0.25 5.01 10.41
N GLN A 360 -0.18 4.50 11.56
CA GLN A 360 -0.88 3.22 11.62
C GLN A 360 -2.18 3.23 10.79
N GLU A 361 -2.77 4.41 10.58
CA GLU A 361 -3.91 4.63 9.68
C GLU A 361 -3.49 4.50 8.21
N CYS A 362 -2.36 5.07 7.79
CA CYS A 362 -1.80 4.85 6.45
C CYS A 362 -1.42 3.39 6.20
N GLU A 363 -0.84 2.69 7.19
CA GLU A 363 -0.59 1.24 7.08
C GLU A 363 -1.90 0.45 6.94
N ARG A 364 -2.96 0.83 7.67
CA ARG A 364 -4.28 0.21 7.54
C ARG A 364 -4.91 0.48 6.18
N GLU A 365 -4.82 1.70 5.65
CA GLU A 365 -5.31 2.01 4.31
C GLU A 365 -4.55 1.21 3.25
N LEU A 366 -3.23 1.07 3.39
CA LEU A 366 -2.40 0.26 2.49
C LEU A 366 -2.76 -1.23 2.59
N ALA A 367 -2.97 -1.76 3.81
CA ALA A 367 -3.31 -3.16 4.03
C ALA A 367 -4.76 -3.51 3.66
N GLN A 368 -5.71 -2.60 3.88
CA GLN A 368 -7.12 -2.76 3.50
C GLN A 368 -7.32 -2.62 1.99
N LYS A 369 -6.49 -1.81 1.32
CA LYS A 369 -6.55 -1.66 -0.14
C LYS A 369 -6.10 -2.89 -0.92
N LYS A 370 -5.58 -3.96 -0.28
CA LYS A 370 -5.09 -5.20 -0.93
C LYS A 370 -4.60 -4.91 -2.35
N ILE A 371 -3.53 -4.13 -2.44
CA ILE A 371 -2.77 -4.03 -3.70
C ILE A 371 -2.06 -5.36 -3.88
#